data_AF-A0A5P9CZ90-F1
#
_entry.id   AF-A0A5P9CZ90-F1
#
_cell.length_a   1.000
_cell.length_b   1.000
_cell.length_c   1.000
_cell.angle_alpha   90.00
_cell.angle_beta   90.00
_cell.angle_gamma   90.00
#
_symmetry.space_group_name_H-M   'P 1'
#
loop_
_entity.id
_entity.type
_entity.pdbx_description
1 polymer ?
#
loop_
_entity_poly.entity_id
_entity_poly.type
_entity_poly.pdbx_seq_one_letter_code
_entity_poly.pdbx_strand_id
1 'polypeptide(L)'
;MNSLKALLAIILILGSIKAVSSQEVSQSEFVYVSELASSGYEPFAVSSTASASFGMKKGATMYLCFLADNDARSLKRREVIRKTFEDENAPRILPSIPVVCVLAQ
;
A
#
# COMPACT_ATOMS: atom_id res chain seq x y z
N MET A 1 54.74 25.77 8.87
CA MET A 1 53.46 26.52 8.79
C MET A 1 52.49 26.02 7.71
N ASN A 2 52.88 25.09 6.83
CA ASN A 2 52.04 24.62 5.73
C ASN A 2 51.21 23.36 6.07
N SER A 3 51.67 22.55 7.03
CA SER A 3 51.01 21.28 7.41
C SER A 3 49.76 21.49 8.27
N LEU A 4 49.71 22.58 9.06
CA LEU A 4 48.54 22.93 9.90
C LEU A 4 47.38 23.49 9.07
N LYS A 5 47.67 24.19 7.97
CA LYS A 5 46.67 24.68 7.00
C LYS A 5 46.05 23.53 6.20
N ALA A 6 46.85 22.52 5.85
CA ALA A 6 46.37 21.33 5.15
C ALA A 6 45.39 20.51 6.00
N LEU A 7 45.64 20.38 7.31
CA LEU A 7 44.75 19.63 8.20
C LEU A 7 43.39 20.33 8.41
N LEU A 8 43.39 21.67 8.54
CA LEU A 8 42.16 22.45 8.66
C LEU A 8 41.29 22.41 7.39
N ALA A 9 41.92 22.33 6.20
CA ALA A 9 41.21 22.23 4.93
C ALA A 9 40.48 20.88 4.77
N ILE A 10 41.02 19.79 5.32
CA ILE A 10 40.40 18.46 5.24
C ILE A 10 39.16 18.37 6.15
N ILE A 11 39.21 18.97 7.35
CA ILE A 11 38.08 18.94 8.30
C ILE A 11 36.89 19.76 7.78
N LEU A 12 37.12 20.82 6.99
CA LEU A 12 36.04 21.60 6.38
C LEU A 12 35.27 20.84 5.27
N ILE A 13 35.88 19.83 4.64
CA ILE A 13 35.27 19.10 3.51
C ILE A 13 34.34 17.97 4.01
N LEU A 14 34.55 17.45 5.23
CA LEU A 14 33.70 16.41 5.81
C LEU A 14 32.37 16.92 6.39
N GLY A 15 32.16 18.24 6.48
CA GLY A 15 30.98 18.84 7.12
C GLY A 15 29.73 18.99 6.24
N SER A 16 29.80 18.66 4.94
CA SER A 16 28.77 19.06 3.96
C SER A 16 27.89 17.93 3.42
N ILE A 17 27.93 16.73 4.00
CA ILE A 17 27.04 15.64 3.58
C ILE A 17 25.67 15.81 4.26
N LYS A 18 24.94 16.88 3.91
CA LYS A 18 23.48 16.96 4.10
C LYS A 18 22.81 16.76 2.75
N ALA A 19 22.83 15.52 2.28
CA ALA A 19 21.93 15.09 1.22
C ALA A 19 21.07 13.95 1.79
N VAL A 20 20.23 14.29 2.76
CA VAL A 20 18.98 13.56 2.94
C VAL A 20 18.14 13.96 1.73
N SER A 21 18.34 13.23 0.62
CA SER A 21 17.33 13.19 -0.41
C SER A 21 16.11 12.60 0.29
N SER A 22 15.17 13.47 0.66
CA SER A 22 13.80 13.05 0.93
C SER A 22 13.29 12.53 -0.39
N GLN A 23 13.66 11.28 -0.68
CA GLN A 23 13.01 10.47 -1.68
C GLN A 23 11.57 10.47 -1.21
N GLU A 24 10.75 11.32 -1.86
CA GLU A 24 9.31 11.25 -1.73
C GLU A 24 9.00 9.80 -2.07
N VAL A 25 8.83 8.99 -1.02
CA VAL A 25 8.32 7.65 -1.15
C VAL A 25 6.97 7.92 -1.77
N SER A 26 6.88 7.73 -3.08
CA SER A 26 5.63 7.76 -3.81
C SER A 26 4.78 6.70 -3.15
N GLN A 27 4.05 7.11 -2.10
CA GLN A 27 3.11 6.25 -1.42
C GLN A 27 2.12 5.90 -2.51
N SER A 28 2.02 4.61 -2.80
CA SER A 28 1.07 4.09 -3.78
C SER A 28 -0.29 4.71 -3.48
N GLU A 29 -0.95 5.28 -4.50
CA GLU A 29 -2.30 5.85 -4.37
C GLU A 29 -3.34 4.80 -3.92
N PHE A 30 -2.93 3.52 -3.94
CA PHE A 30 -3.73 2.37 -3.60
C PHE A 30 -3.05 1.53 -2.52
N VAL A 31 -3.88 0.93 -1.67
CA VAL A 31 -3.46 -0.08 -0.69
C VAL A 31 -4.13 -1.41 -1.01
N TYR A 32 -3.51 -2.53 -0.64
CA TYR A 32 -4.10 -3.85 -0.87
C TYR A 32 -5.07 -4.21 0.24
N VAL A 33 -6.22 -4.81 -0.10
CA VAL A 33 -7.20 -5.29 0.91
C VAL A 33 -6.56 -6.25 1.92
N SER A 34 -5.68 -7.13 1.46
CA SER A 34 -4.92 -8.03 2.35
C SER A 34 -4.02 -7.29 3.34
N GLU A 35 -3.43 -6.16 2.94
CA GLU A 35 -2.57 -5.34 3.80
C GLU A 35 -3.41 -4.64 4.87
N LEU A 36 -4.56 -4.08 4.47
CA LEU A 36 -5.54 -3.53 5.40
C LEU A 36 -6.02 -4.60 6.40
N ALA A 37 -6.37 -5.80 5.92
CA ALA A 37 -6.78 -6.90 6.79
C ALA A 37 -5.68 -7.30 7.78
N SER A 38 -4.43 -7.42 7.31
CA SER A 38 -3.27 -7.69 8.18
C SER A 38 -3.00 -6.57 9.19
N SER A 39 -3.43 -5.35 8.87
CA SER A 39 -3.31 -4.16 9.72
C SER A 39 -4.50 -3.96 10.69
N GLY A 40 -5.38 -4.97 10.80
CA GLY A 40 -6.51 -4.99 11.72
C GLY A 40 -7.76 -4.27 11.22
N TYR A 41 -7.90 -4.06 9.91
CA TYR A 41 -9.15 -3.58 9.34
C TYR A 41 -10.09 -4.77 9.05
N GLU A 42 -11.36 -4.61 9.38
CA GLU A 42 -12.40 -5.63 9.18
C GLU A 42 -13.42 -5.18 8.13
N PRO A 43 -13.82 -6.05 7.18
CA PRO A 43 -14.82 -5.70 6.17
C PRO A 43 -16.23 -5.62 6.77
N PHE A 44 -17.04 -4.70 6.23
CA PHE A 44 -18.48 -4.66 6.45
C PHE A 44 -19.20 -4.34 5.13
N ALA A 45 -20.43 -4.84 4.99
CA ALA A 45 -21.24 -4.56 3.81
C ALA A 45 -21.79 -3.13 3.87
N VAL A 46 -21.70 -2.40 2.75
CA VAL A 46 -22.38 -1.11 2.58
C VAL A 46 -23.48 -1.26 1.56
N SER A 47 -24.70 -0.83 1.88
CA SER A 47 -25.80 -0.80 0.92
C SER A 47 -25.67 0.44 0.05
N SER A 48 -25.00 0.34 -1.08
CA SER A 48 -24.93 1.37 -2.15
C SER A 48 -24.46 2.79 -1.75
N THR A 49 -24.01 3.01 -0.52
CA THR A 49 -23.57 4.32 -0.04
C THR A 49 -22.38 4.81 -0.87
N ALA A 50 -22.53 6.00 -1.46
CA ALA A 50 -21.48 6.70 -2.23
C ALA A 50 -20.81 5.86 -3.33
N SER A 51 -21.52 4.86 -3.89
CA SER A 51 -20.96 3.94 -4.90
C SER A 51 -19.73 3.15 -4.43
N ALA A 52 -19.52 3.02 -3.12
CA ALA A 52 -18.44 2.25 -2.56
C ALA A 52 -18.63 0.76 -2.86
N SER A 53 -17.52 0.06 -3.09
CA SER A 53 -17.54 -1.39 -3.36
C SER A 53 -17.83 -2.20 -2.10
N PHE A 54 -17.28 -1.76 -0.97
CA PHE A 54 -17.52 -2.31 0.37
C PHE A 54 -17.04 -1.31 1.44
N GLY A 55 -17.35 -1.56 2.71
CA GLY A 55 -16.82 -0.81 3.84
C GLY A 55 -15.71 -1.57 4.57
N MET A 56 -14.78 -0.85 5.20
CA MET A 56 -13.81 -1.40 6.15
C MET A 56 -13.85 -0.60 7.44
N LYS A 57 -13.72 -1.25 8.60
CA LYS A 57 -13.64 -0.57 9.91
C LYS A 57 -12.33 -0.90 10.61
N LYS A 58 -11.85 0.03 11.44
CA LYS A 58 -10.75 -0.19 12.40
C LYS A 58 -11.11 0.49 13.72
N GLY A 59 -11.34 -0.31 14.76
CA GLY A 59 -11.94 0.20 15.99
C GLY A 59 -13.31 0.83 15.72
N ALA A 60 -13.50 2.08 16.15
CA ALA A 60 -14.72 2.86 15.91
C ALA A 60 -14.73 3.62 14.57
N THR A 61 -13.65 3.57 13.79
CA THR A 61 -13.53 4.34 12.55
C THR A 61 -13.98 3.50 11.36
N MET A 62 -14.84 4.08 10.51
CA MET A 62 -15.37 3.44 9.31
C MET A 62 -14.77 4.09 8.05
N TYR A 63 -14.58 3.27 7.02
CA TYR A 63 -14.02 3.67 5.74
C TYR A 63 -14.87 3.06 4.62
N LEU A 64 -15.06 3.83 3.54
CA LEU A 64 -15.66 3.37 2.29
C LEU A 64 -14.54 3.06 1.30
N CYS A 65 -14.51 1.83 0.79
CA CYS A 65 -13.44 1.35 -0.10
C CYS A 65 -13.94 1.18 -1.54
N PHE A 66 -13.13 1.65 -2.47
CA PHE A 66 -13.36 1.61 -3.91
C PHE A 66 -12.31 0.70 -4.55
N LEU A 67 -12.76 -0.27 -5.34
CA LEU A 67 -11.85 -1.15 -6.08
C LEU A 67 -11.09 -0.32 -7.12
N ALA A 68 -9.76 -0.29 -6.99
CA ALA A 68 -8.86 0.27 -8.00
C ALA A 68 -8.46 -0.82 -9.01
N ASP A 69 -9.47 -1.54 -9.52
CA ASP A 69 -9.27 -2.68 -10.38
C ASP A 69 -9.06 -2.28 -11.85
N ASN A 70 -8.45 -3.17 -12.64
CA ASN A 70 -8.39 -3.03 -14.10
C ASN A 70 -8.63 -4.41 -14.75
N ASP A 71 -8.82 -4.44 -16.07
CA ASP A 71 -9.17 -5.68 -16.77
C ASP A 71 -8.14 -6.80 -16.58
N ALA A 72 -6.85 -6.46 -16.59
CA ALA A 72 -5.78 -7.43 -16.40
C ALA A 72 -5.82 -8.05 -14.98
N ARG A 73 -5.97 -7.22 -13.93
CA ARG A 73 -6.08 -7.67 -12.54
C ARG A 73 -7.36 -8.46 -12.30
N SER A 74 -8.47 -8.03 -12.89
CA SER A 74 -9.76 -8.72 -12.83
C SER A 74 -9.70 -10.11 -13.47
N LEU A 75 -9.13 -10.21 -14.68
CA LEU A 75 -8.91 -11.48 -15.38
C LEU A 75 -8.06 -12.43 -14.55
N LYS A 76 -6.95 -11.93 -13.99
CA LYS A 76 -6.06 -12.75 -13.17
C LYS A 76 -6.76 -13.31 -11.93
N ARG A 77 -7.60 -12.51 -11.26
CA ARG A 77 -8.38 -13.00 -10.11
C ARG A 77 -9.42 -14.03 -10.50
N ARG A 78 -10.17 -13.79 -11.57
CA ARG A 78 -11.15 -14.78 -12.09
C ARG A 78 -10.46 -16.11 -12.40
N GLU A 79 -9.29 -16.06 -13.02
CA GLU A 79 -8.52 -17.25 -13.34
C GLU A 79 -8.04 -18.00 -12.10
N VAL A 80 -7.57 -17.30 -11.06
CA VAL A 80 -7.18 -17.96 -9.80
C VAL A 80 -8.40 -18.54 -9.09
N ILE A 81 -9.52 -17.82 -9.04
CA ILE A 81 -10.77 -18.32 -8.44
C ILE A 81 -11.24 -19.58 -9.17
N ARG A 82 -11.25 -19.57 -10.50
CA ARG A 82 -11.61 -20.72 -11.34
C ARG A 82 -10.74 -21.94 -11.00
N LYS A 83 -9.41 -21.76 -10.95
CA LYS A 83 -8.47 -22.84 -10.58
C LYS A 83 -8.72 -23.39 -9.19
N THR A 84 -9.04 -22.55 -8.21
CA THR A 84 -9.36 -22.99 -6.85
C THR A 84 -10.62 -23.86 -6.79
N PHE A 85 -11.57 -23.68 -7.72
CA PHE A 85 -12.76 -24.52 -7.81
C PHE A 85 -12.54 -25.83 -8.58
N GLU A 86 -11.57 -25.85 -9.50
CA GLU A 86 -11.26 -27.01 -10.32
C GLU A 86 -10.25 -27.98 -9.68
N ASP A 87 -9.43 -27.50 -8.74
CA ASP A 87 -8.44 -28.29 -8.01
C ASP A 87 -8.62 -28.07 -6.51
N GLU A 88 -9.11 -29.11 -5.81
CA GLU A 88 -9.33 -29.10 -4.37
C GLU A 88 -8.04 -28.90 -3.56
N ASN A 89 -6.89 -29.17 -4.17
CA ASN A 89 -5.57 -29.00 -3.56
C ASN A 89 -4.88 -27.67 -3.94
N ALA A 90 -5.51 -26.83 -4.77
CA ALA A 90 -4.92 -25.57 -5.16
C ALA A 90 -4.75 -24.63 -3.96
N PRO A 91 -3.63 -23.87 -3.88
CA PRO A 91 -3.45 -22.85 -2.86
C PRO A 91 -4.58 -21.83 -2.92
N ARG A 92 -5.34 -21.67 -1.83
CA ARG A 92 -6.42 -20.66 -1.71
C ARG A 92 -5.89 -19.25 -1.46
N ILE A 93 -4.74 -18.92 -2.06
CA ILE A 93 -4.14 -17.59 -1.98
C ILE A 93 -4.76 -16.76 -3.10
N LEU A 94 -5.78 -15.99 -2.76
CA LEU A 94 -6.42 -15.09 -3.71
C LEU A 94 -5.56 -13.85 -3.93
N PRO A 95 -5.37 -13.40 -5.18
CA PRO A 95 -4.66 -12.16 -5.46
C PRO A 95 -5.38 -11.01 -4.76
N SER A 96 -4.64 -10.28 -3.94
CA SER A 96 -5.18 -9.13 -3.22
C SER A 96 -5.61 -8.03 -4.18
N ILE A 97 -6.63 -7.28 -3.80
CA ILE A 97 -7.23 -6.25 -4.64
C ILE A 97 -6.72 -4.88 -4.19
N PRO A 98 -6.17 -4.05 -5.09
CA PRO A 98 -5.87 -2.67 -4.75
C PRO A 98 -7.17 -1.88 -4.56
N VAL A 99 -7.18 -1.03 -3.54
CA VAL A 99 -8.32 -0.18 -3.18
C VAL A 99 -7.86 1.22 -2.79
N VAL A 100 -8.79 2.16 -2.93
CA VAL A 100 -8.75 3.46 -2.25
C VAL A 100 -9.82 3.41 -1.15
N CYS A 101 -9.44 3.65 0.10
CA CYS A 101 -10.39 3.72 1.21
C CYS A 101 -10.41 5.13 1.77
N VAL A 102 -11.60 5.73 1.83
CA VAL A 102 -11.82 7.08 2.37
C VAL A 102 -12.61 6.99 3.67
N LEU A 103 -12.40 7.93 4.57
CA LEU A 103 -13.13 7.99 5.84
C LEU A 103 -14.64 8.13 5.57
N ALA A 104 -15.44 7.25 6.19
CA ALA A 104 -16.89 7.38 6.20
C ALA A 104 -17.28 8.43 7.26
N GLN A 105 -17.92 9.51 6.83
CA GLN A 105 -18.42 10.58 7.70
C GLN A 105 -19.87 10.33 8.09
#